data_AF-A0A6I5ZCP3-F1
#
_entry.id   AF-A0A6I5ZCP3-F1
#
_cell.length_a   1.000
_cell.length_b   1.000
_cell.length_c   1.000
_cell.angle_alpha   90.00
_cell.angle_beta   90.00
_cell.angle_gamma   90.00
#
_symmetry.space_group_name_H-M   'P 1'
#
loop_
_entity.id
_entity.type
_entity.pdbx_description
1 polymer ?
#
loop_
_entity_poly.entity_id
_entity_poly.type
_entity_poly.pdbx_seq_one_letter_code
_entity_poly.pdbx_strand_id
1 'polypeptide(L)' 'MTYLFAVLGLLAIGFLMWRAFGPQPDGGGSASPSGGQRRRSRGPVGPDDDPDFLRDLDNRTRDTNGGEADDL' A
#
# COMPACT_ATOMS: atom_id res chain seq x y z
N MET A 1 14.62 43.16 -10.44
CA MET A 1 13.39 42.40 -10.78
C MET A 1 13.67 40.94 -11.09
N THR A 2 14.72 40.62 -11.86
CA THR A 2 15.16 39.24 -12.15
C THR A 2 15.45 38.38 -10.91
N TYR A 3 15.90 39.00 -9.82
CA TYR A 3 16.13 38.32 -8.54
C TYR A 3 14.89 37.60 -8.00
N LEU A 4 13.68 38.16 -8.23
CA LEU A 4 12.43 37.52 -7.82
C LEU A 4 12.24 36.18 -8.54
N PHE A 5 12.45 36.17 -9.86
CA PHE A 5 12.37 34.96 -10.68
C PHE A 5 13.45 33.93 -10.34
N ALA A 6 14.66 34.40 -10.01
CA ALA A 6 15.75 33.52 -9.58
C ALA A 6 15.42 32.79 -8.27
N VAL A 7 14.86 33.51 -7.28
CA VAL A 7 14.43 32.93 -6.00
C VAL A 7 13.28 31.93 -6.22
N LEU A 8 12.30 32.29 -7.04
CA LEU A 8 11.16 31.42 -7.35
C LEU A 8 11.61 30.15 -8.10
N GLY A 9 12.57 30.28 -9.02
CA GLY A 9 13.16 29.17 -9.74
C GLY A 9 13.91 28.20 -8.83
N LEU A 10 14.73 28.71 -7.89
CA LEU A 10 15.43 27.89 -6.91
C LEU A 10 14.45 27.13 -5.99
N LEU A 11 13.39 27.79 -5.53
CA LEU A 11 12.33 27.14 -4.74
C LEU A 11 11.63 26.04 -5.53
N ALA A 12 11.29 26.28 -6.80
CA ALA A 12 10.65 25.30 -7.67
C ALA A 12 11.56 24.07 -7.92
N ILE A 13 12.85 24.28 -8.17
CA ILE A 13 13.81 23.18 -8.37
C ILE A 13 13.99 22.38 -7.09
N GLY A 14 14.16 23.03 -5.93
CA GLY A 14 14.25 22.36 -4.64
C GLY A 14 13.00 21.57 -4.31
N PHE A 15 11.82 22.14 -4.59
CA PHE A 15 10.54 21.45 -4.44
C PHE A 15 10.42 20.24 -5.38
N LEU A 16 10.86 20.36 -6.63
CA LEU A 16 10.83 19.27 -7.60
C LEU A 16 11.79 18.15 -7.21
N MET A 17 13.00 18.49 -6.74
CA MET A 17 13.95 17.51 -6.21
C MET A 17 13.39 16.82 -4.96
N TRP A 18 12.75 17.56 -4.05
CA TRP A 18 12.08 16.98 -2.89
C TRP A 18 10.87 16.11 -3.28
N ARG A 19 10.10 16.50 -4.31
CA ARG A 19 8.96 15.72 -4.79
C ARG A 19 9.37 14.45 -5.55
N ALA A 20 10.53 14.47 -6.20
CA ALA A 20 11.05 13.37 -7.00
C ALA A 20 11.93 12.40 -6.19
N PHE A 21 12.73 12.92 -5.26
CA PHE A 21 13.71 12.15 -4.47
C PHE A 21 13.51 12.22 -2.96
N GLY A 22 12.54 13.01 -2.49
CA GLY A 22 12.23 13.06 -1.06
C GLY A 22 11.68 11.72 -0.55
N PRO A 23 11.73 11.50 0.77
CA PRO A 23 11.15 10.31 1.38
C PRO A 23 9.72 10.15 0.89
N GLN A 24 9.40 9.00 0.29
CA GLN A 24 8.01 8.66 0.05
C GLN A 24 7.31 8.75 1.40
N PRO A 25 6.25 9.56 1.54
CA PRO A 25 5.50 9.58 2.78
C PRO A 25 4.90 8.19 2.95
N ASP A 26 5.52 7.42 3.82
CA ASP A 26 5.03 6.15 4.31
C ASP A 26 3.75 6.43 5.10
N GLY A 27 2.63 6.60 4.39
CA GLY A 27 1.32 6.76 4.98
C GLY A 27 0.64 8.09 4.67
N GLY A 28 -0.56 7.97 4.12
CA GLY A 28 -1.62 8.96 4.37
C GLY A 28 -1.81 10.03 3.31
N GLY A 29 -2.44 9.64 2.21
CA GLY A 29 -3.54 10.43 1.63
C GLY A 29 -3.17 11.73 0.90
N SER A 30 -2.98 11.64 -0.41
CA SER A 30 -3.74 12.50 -1.32
C SER A 30 -3.80 11.91 -2.73
N ALA A 31 -5.00 11.44 -3.07
CA ALA A 31 -5.60 11.31 -4.39
C ALA A 31 -4.70 11.12 -5.63
N SER A 32 -4.70 9.90 -6.18
CA SER A 32 -4.91 9.73 -7.63
C SER A 32 -5.51 8.33 -7.93
N PRO A 33 -6.59 8.24 -8.72
CA PRO A 33 -7.23 6.98 -9.09
C PRO A 33 -6.56 6.47 -10.37
N SER A 34 -5.56 5.61 -10.25
CA SER A 34 -5.06 4.88 -11.41
C SER A 34 -4.54 3.52 -10.98
N GLY A 35 -5.06 2.49 -11.64
CA GLY A 35 -4.79 1.09 -11.37
C GLY A 35 -3.30 0.79 -11.34
N GLY A 36 -2.86 0.23 -10.21
CA GLY A 36 -1.49 -0.21 -10.02
C GLY A 36 -1.45 -1.31 -8.98
N GLN A 37 -1.35 -2.54 -9.45
CA GLN A 37 -1.21 -3.78 -8.70
C GLN A 37 -0.17 -3.66 -7.57
N ARG A 38 -0.64 -3.79 -6.32
CA ARG A 38 -0.01 -4.45 -5.15
C ARG A 38 1.49 -4.18 -4.92
N ARG A 39 1.78 -3.31 -3.95
CA ARG A 39 2.72 -3.64 -2.88
C ARG A 39 2.03 -3.39 -1.55
N ARG A 40 1.38 -4.43 -1.01
CA ARG A 40 1.07 -4.45 0.43
C ARG A 40 2.42 -4.30 1.09
N SER A 41 2.72 -3.12 1.66
CA SER A 41 3.81 -3.04 2.62
C SER A 41 3.44 -4.07 3.68
N ARG A 42 4.17 -5.17 3.74
CA ARG A 42 4.13 -6.05 4.91
C ARG A 42 4.71 -5.19 6.03
N GLY A 43 3.84 -4.39 6.65
CA GLY A 43 4.08 -3.92 8.00
C GLY A 43 4.24 -5.14 8.91
N PRO A 44 4.59 -4.94 10.18
CA PRO A 44 4.60 -6.02 11.16
C PRO A 44 3.29 -6.79 11.02
N VAL A 45 3.38 -8.03 10.52
CA VAL A 45 2.24 -8.90 10.35
C VAL A 45 1.83 -9.25 11.77
N GLY A 46 0.60 -8.88 12.16
CA GLY A 46 0.06 -9.30 13.44
C GLY A 46 0.11 -10.83 13.53
N PRO A 47 0.23 -11.43 14.72
CA PRO A 47 0.20 -12.88 14.88
C PRO A 47 -0.99 -13.55 14.15
N ASP A 48 -2.11 -12.84 13.99
CA ASP A 48 -3.33 -13.32 13.34
C ASP A 48 -3.34 -13.12 11.80
N ASP A 49 -2.44 -12.31 11.26
CA ASP A 49 -2.37 -11.95 9.82
C ASP A 49 -1.30 -12.75 9.07
N ASP A 50 -0.71 -13.76 9.71
CA ASP A 50 0.28 -14.61 9.08
C ASP A 50 -0.36 -15.48 7.98
N PRO A 51 0.40 -15.83 6.93
CA PRO A 51 -0.16 -16.57 5.81
C PRO A 51 -0.57 -18.00 6.21
N ASP A 52 -0.04 -18.53 7.31
CA ASP A 52 -0.29 -19.91 7.73
C ASP A 52 -1.60 -20.04 8.52
N PHE A 53 -1.96 -19.06 9.36
CA PHE A 53 -3.26 -18.99 10.04
C PHE A 53 -4.41 -18.85 9.03
N LEU A 54 -4.24 -17.98 8.02
CA LEU A 54 -5.24 -17.82 6.97
C LEU A 54 -5.43 -19.09 6.13
N ARG A 55 -4.35 -19.85 5.88
CA ARG A 55 -4.43 -21.15 5.20
C ARG A 55 -5.16 -22.19 6.02
N ASP A 56 -4.90 -22.23 7.32
CA ASP A 56 -5.57 -23.16 8.23
C ASP A 56 -7.07 -22.85 8.36
N LEU A 57 -7.46 -21.57 8.42
CA LEU A 57 -8.87 -21.17 8.36
C LEU A 57 -9.54 -21.54 7.04
N ASP A 58 -8.88 -21.35 5.91
CA ASP A 58 -9.41 -21.72 4.58
C ASP A 58 -9.66 -23.23 4.49
N ASN A 59 -8.71 -24.05 4.95
CA ASN A 59 -8.86 -25.51 5.02
C ASN A 59 -10.05 -25.90 5.90
N ARG A 60 -10.13 -25.40 7.14
CA ARG A 60 -11.26 -25.71 8.04
C ARG A 60 -12.61 -25.27 7.47
N THR A 61 -12.66 -24.10 6.83
CA THR A 61 -13.89 -23.58 6.22
C THR A 61 -14.32 -24.44 5.03
N ARG A 62 -13.37 -24.92 4.23
CA ARG A 62 -13.63 -25.78 3.08
C ARG A 62 -14.09 -27.18 3.49
N ASP A 63 -13.49 -27.74 4.53
CA ASP A 63 -13.85 -29.05 5.05
C ASP A 63 -15.22 -29.04 5.75
N THR A 64 -15.54 -27.96 6.47
CA THR A 64 -16.84 -27.80 7.14
C THR A 64 -17.98 -27.58 6.13
N ASN A 65 -17.77 -26.82 5.06
CA ASN A 65 -18.79 -26.60 4.03
C ASN A 65 -18.87 -27.72 2.98
N GLY A 66 -17.82 -28.53 2.82
CA GLY A 66 -17.76 -29.66 1.88
C GLY A 66 -18.38 -30.95 2.43
N GLY A 67 -18.44 -31.12 3.74
CA GLY A 67 -18.98 -32.33 4.37
C GLY A 67 -20.51 -32.45 4.39
N GLU A 68 -21.24 -31.36 4.11
CA GLU A 68 -22.71 -31.34 4.16
C GLU A 68 -23.36 -31.40 2.76
N ALA A 69 -22.55 -31.26 1.69
CA ALA A 69 -23.03 -31.29 0.30
C ALA A 69 -23.09 -32.70 -0.33
N ASP A 70 -22.49 -33.70 0.33
CA ASP A 70 -22.40 -35.08 -0.18
C ASP A 70 -23.47 -36.04 0.41
N ASP A 71 -24.38 -35.55 1.27
CA ASP A 71 -25.42 -36.34 1.97
C ASP A 71 -26.89 -35.99 1.57
N LEU A 72 -27.13 -35.35 0.42
CA LEU A 72 -28.47 -35.12 -0.17
C LEU A 72 -28.64 -35.79 -1.54
#